data_AF-A0A2V1GV87-F1
#
_entry.id   AF-A0A2V1GV87-F1
#
_cell.length_a   1.000
_cell.length_b   1.000
_cell.length_c   1.000
_cell.angle_alpha   90.00
_cell.angle_beta   90.00
_cell.angle_gamma   90.00
#
_symmetry.space_group_name_H-M   'P 1'
#
loop_
_entity.id
_entity.type
_entity.pdbx_description
1 polymer ?
#
loop_
_entity_poly.entity_id
_entity_poly.type
_entity_poly.pdbx_seq_one_letter_code
_entity_poly.pdbx_strand_id
1 'polypeptide(L)'
;MSHCETRLVMKILVMKKIYALLLVFIFSISSVLAADLNKSHGRFFRLSIDNSDGFKINFLSNKQVDFGYIHLWNKQEKGLFRMVYNNEIKIKFSEISEFQNNASIVVCVEYSCEMESSDRFFQKLANMLCKTMPLFSTQGNKVFCAPQKGIFPGSDNIAAKVQRLLDAAPKTRQALYFPPGRYKFEQSIRLSDGHSLIGNENMLTIFDASDSYTTLSLGNQYYDNIINNTEYRNIVFENMSLDLLGGTSNIKIAGNIFVNTKKTQPQLHIGHGKFEVTNNVFLRSDTNPGVNAHSYKNSYLRLRNNYSGDLYGSREADYLGHKTIGRLNQLNAF
;
A
#
# COMPACT_ATOMS: atom_id res chain seq x y z
N MET A 1 -8.42 12.96 -35.80
CA MET A 1 -7.08 12.76 -35.19
C MET A 1 -6.06 13.39 -36.13
N SER A 2 -5.66 14.66 -35.90
CA SER A 2 -4.50 15.34 -36.52
C SER A 2 -4.35 16.83 -36.12
N HIS A 3 -5.18 17.38 -35.22
CA HIS A 3 -5.11 18.80 -34.80
C HIS A 3 -4.76 19.03 -33.32
N CYS A 4 -4.50 17.97 -32.55
CA CYS A 4 -4.15 18.09 -31.12
C CYS A 4 -2.63 18.09 -30.86
N GLU A 5 -1.82 17.47 -31.74
CA GLU A 5 -0.37 17.35 -31.53
C GLU A 5 0.40 18.66 -31.80
N THR A 6 -0.09 19.52 -32.70
CA THR A 6 0.61 20.75 -33.08
C THR A 6 0.52 21.86 -32.02
N ARG A 7 -0.50 21.85 -31.16
CA ARG A 7 -0.64 22.84 -30.06
C ARG A 7 0.28 22.54 -28.87
N LEU A 8 0.64 21.27 -28.66
CA LEU A 8 1.53 20.85 -27.56
C LEU A 8 2.98 21.27 -27.83
N VAL A 9 3.45 21.12 -29.07
CA VAL A 9 4.80 21.55 -29.50
C VAL A 9 4.94 23.08 -29.40
N MET A 10 3.87 23.83 -29.71
CA MET A 10 3.90 25.30 -29.67
C MET A 10 3.93 25.89 -28.25
N LYS A 11 3.19 25.30 -27.28
CA LYS A 11 3.27 25.74 -25.87
C LYS A 11 4.64 25.44 -25.23
N ILE A 12 5.29 24.34 -25.62
CA ILE A 12 6.66 24.01 -25.17
C ILE A 12 7.70 24.94 -25.81
N LEU A 13 7.51 25.38 -27.06
CA LEU A 13 8.38 26.36 -27.72
C LEU A 13 8.24 27.78 -27.14
N VAL A 14 7.04 28.17 -26.69
CA VAL A 14 6.84 29.48 -26.03
C VAL A 14 7.47 29.50 -24.64
N MET A 15 7.46 28.40 -23.89
CA MET A 15 8.21 28.31 -22.62
C MET A 15 9.74 28.24 -22.81
N LYS A 16 10.23 27.67 -23.92
CA LYS A 16 11.66 27.72 -24.28
C LYS A 16 12.17 29.14 -24.53
N LYS A 17 11.34 30.07 -25.02
CA LYS A 17 11.75 31.48 -25.23
C LYS A 17 11.72 32.32 -23.94
N ILE A 18 10.91 31.96 -22.96
CA ILE A 18 10.80 32.72 -21.70
C ILE A 18 11.93 32.33 -20.72
N TYR A 19 12.42 31.09 -20.74
CA TYR A 19 13.58 30.69 -19.93
C TYR A 19 14.95 31.01 -20.57
N ALA A 20 15.01 31.23 -21.88
CA ALA A 20 16.25 31.65 -22.56
C ALA A 20 16.61 33.14 -22.35
N LEU A 21 15.73 33.94 -21.75
CA LEU A 21 15.99 35.37 -21.49
C LEU A 21 16.35 35.71 -20.04
N LEU A 22 16.33 34.75 -19.11
CA LEU A 22 16.59 35.00 -17.68
C LEU A 22 17.88 34.35 -17.14
N LEU A 23 18.70 33.76 -18.01
CA LEU A 23 19.98 33.11 -17.65
C LEU A 23 21.14 33.59 -18.54
N VAL A 24 21.14 34.90 -18.85
CA VAL A 24 22.36 35.63 -19.20
C VAL A 24 22.77 36.35 -17.92
N PHE A 25 24.04 36.17 -17.51
CA PHE A 25 24.64 36.52 -16.21
C PHE A 25 24.53 35.44 -15.12
N ILE A 26 25.43 34.46 -15.16
CA ILE A 26 26.61 34.35 -14.27
C ILE A 26 27.50 33.16 -14.75
N PHE A 27 28.79 33.45 -14.92
CA PHE A 27 29.94 32.57 -15.27
C PHE A 27 30.13 31.38 -14.29
N SER A 28 30.88 30.29 -14.50
CA SER A 28 32.07 29.99 -15.33
C SER A 28 32.39 28.48 -15.34
N ILE A 29 32.82 27.96 -16.51
CA ILE A 29 33.91 27.01 -16.81
C ILE A 29 34.39 26.02 -15.71
N SER A 30 34.23 24.72 -15.99
CA SER A 30 35.35 23.74 -15.97
C SER A 30 35.00 22.48 -16.77
N SER A 31 35.89 22.13 -17.69
CA SER A 31 35.86 21.02 -18.64
C SER A 31 36.33 19.69 -18.04
N VAL A 32 35.66 18.58 -18.36
CA VAL A 32 36.28 17.24 -18.46
C VAL A 32 35.59 16.41 -19.55
N LEU A 33 36.40 15.88 -20.46
CA LEU A 33 36.07 14.89 -21.49
C LEU A 33 35.50 13.60 -20.87
N ALA A 34 34.47 13.04 -21.50
CA ALA A 34 34.39 11.60 -21.75
C ALA A 34 33.43 11.37 -22.93
N ALA A 35 34.02 11.02 -24.08
CA ALA A 35 33.29 10.55 -25.25
C ALA A 35 32.99 9.06 -25.10
N ASP A 36 31.78 8.70 -25.53
CA ASP A 36 31.26 7.41 -25.97
C ASP A 36 31.58 6.14 -25.18
N LEU A 37 30.52 5.51 -24.67
CA LEU A 37 30.32 4.06 -24.76
C LEU A 37 28.83 3.67 -24.56
N ASN A 38 28.28 3.09 -25.62
CA ASN A 38 27.21 2.08 -25.67
C ASN A 38 25.73 2.47 -25.47
N LYS A 39 25.07 2.63 -26.62
CA LYS A 39 23.97 1.75 -27.10
C LYS A 39 23.32 0.86 -26.02
N SER A 40 22.12 1.22 -25.61
CA SER A 40 20.92 0.37 -25.73
C SER A 40 19.72 1.19 -25.25
N HIS A 41 18.51 0.81 -25.63
CA HIS A 41 17.27 1.35 -25.08
C HIS A 41 17.14 1.02 -23.57
N GLY A 42 17.96 1.67 -22.76
CA GLY A 42 18.25 1.33 -21.37
C GLY A 42 17.64 2.36 -20.44
N ARG A 43 16.52 1.97 -19.83
CA ARG A 43 15.78 2.64 -18.75
C ARG A 43 16.64 3.61 -17.93
N PHE A 44 16.34 4.90 -18.03
CA PHE A 44 17.06 5.98 -17.32
C PHE A 44 16.82 6.00 -15.80
N PHE A 45 15.93 5.15 -15.30
CA PHE A 45 15.52 5.16 -13.90
C PHE A 45 15.17 3.78 -13.36
N ARG A 46 15.32 3.63 -12.04
CA ARG A 46 14.95 2.47 -11.25
C ARG A 46 13.92 2.87 -10.20
N LEU A 47 12.76 2.23 -10.27
CA LEU A 47 11.76 2.30 -9.23
C LEU A 47 12.21 1.45 -8.02
N SER A 48 12.08 1.99 -6.82
CA SER A 48 12.23 1.28 -5.56
C SER A 48 11.18 1.74 -4.57
N ILE A 49 10.72 0.87 -3.67
CA ILE A 49 9.76 1.25 -2.63
C ILE A 49 10.46 2.16 -1.60
N ASP A 50 9.79 3.24 -1.18
CA ASP A 50 10.24 4.14 -0.12
C ASP A 50 9.37 3.94 1.12
N ASN A 51 9.80 3.04 2.01
CA ASN A 51 9.03 2.70 3.21
C ASN A 51 7.57 2.32 2.89
N SER A 52 6.61 2.63 3.77
CA SER A 52 5.17 2.40 3.56
C SER A 52 4.48 3.51 2.77
N ASP A 53 5.10 4.67 2.58
CA ASP A 53 4.36 5.89 2.20
C ASP A 53 4.52 6.29 0.73
N GLY A 54 5.44 5.65 0.01
CA GLY A 54 5.64 5.96 -1.39
C GLY A 54 6.64 5.07 -2.11
N PHE A 55 7.12 5.57 -3.23
CA PHE A 55 8.26 4.99 -3.94
C PHE A 55 9.26 6.07 -4.34
N LYS A 56 10.51 5.62 -4.49
CA LYS A 56 11.59 6.39 -5.08
C LYS A 56 11.76 6.02 -6.54
N ILE A 57 12.00 7.03 -7.35
CA ILE A 57 12.56 6.88 -8.70
C ILE A 57 14.00 7.33 -8.60
N ASN A 58 14.93 6.38 -8.73
CA ASN A 58 16.37 6.66 -8.75
C ASN A 58 16.81 6.76 -10.21
N PHE A 59 17.46 7.84 -10.58
CA PHE A 59 18.00 8.00 -11.91
C PHE A 59 19.32 7.22 -12.02
N LEU A 60 19.40 6.36 -13.04
CA LEU A 60 20.56 5.50 -13.29
C LEU A 60 21.61 6.26 -14.10
N SER A 61 22.02 7.44 -13.61
CA SER A 61 23.11 8.22 -14.20
C SER A 61 24.36 8.06 -13.35
N ASN A 62 25.50 7.80 -14.00
CA ASN A 62 26.82 7.83 -13.36
C ASN A 62 27.28 9.27 -13.04
N LYS A 63 26.47 10.28 -13.39
CA LYS A 63 26.68 11.69 -13.08
C LYS A 63 25.53 12.21 -12.20
N GLN A 64 25.79 13.25 -11.42
CA GLN A 64 24.74 13.99 -10.74
C GLN A 64 23.79 14.57 -11.80
N VAL A 65 22.50 14.28 -11.66
CA VAL A 65 21.44 14.79 -12.54
C VAL A 65 21.19 16.23 -12.09
N ASP A 66 21.66 17.19 -12.89
CA ASP A 66 21.54 18.62 -12.59
C ASP A 66 20.08 19.09 -12.62
N PHE A 67 19.25 18.47 -13.48
CA PHE A 67 17.83 18.76 -13.58
C PHE A 67 17.04 17.56 -14.12
N GLY A 68 15.94 17.22 -13.45
CA GLY A 68 14.94 16.31 -13.99
C GLY A 68 13.58 16.56 -13.34
N TYR A 69 12.53 16.08 -13.98
CA TYR A 69 11.19 16.17 -13.41
C TYR A 69 10.29 15.02 -13.84
N ILE A 70 9.31 14.71 -13.00
CA ILE A 70 8.20 13.84 -13.34
C ILE A 70 6.97 14.68 -13.48
N HIS A 71 6.27 14.48 -14.60
CA HIS A 71 4.98 15.09 -14.84
C HIS A 71 3.92 14.01 -15.07
N LEU A 72 2.97 13.90 -14.14
CA LEU A 72 1.79 13.04 -14.30
C LEU A 72 0.66 13.89 -14.86
N TRP A 73 0.10 13.54 -16.03
CA TRP A 73 -1.05 14.21 -16.62
C TRP A 73 -2.25 13.28 -16.61
N ASN A 74 -3.38 13.72 -16.06
CA ASN A 74 -4.68 13.09 -16.34
C ASN A 74 -5.45 13.86 -17.44
N LYS A 75 -6.56 13.28 -17.92
CA LYS A 75 -7.44 13.93 -18.93
C LYS A 75 -8.08 15.25 -18.47
N GLN A 76 -8.00 15.59 -17.19
CA GLN A 76 -8.51 16.83 -16.60
C GLN A 76 -7.39 17.89 -16.43
N GLU A 77 -6.22 17.69 -17.06
CA GLU A 77 -5.04 18.57 -16.97
C GLU A 77 -4.51 18.80 -15.54
N LYS A 78 -4.87 17.95 -14.57
CA LYS A 78 -4.20 17.94 -13.28
C LYS A 78 -2.79 17.37 -13.48
N GLY A 79 -1.80 18.16 -13.10
CA GLY A 79 -0.38 17.86 -13.26
C GLY A 79 0.28 17.63 -11.90
N LEU A 80 0.84 16.45 -11.64
CA LEU A 80 1.81 16.30 -10.55
C LEU A 80 3.19 16.61 -11.12
N PHE A 81 3.80 17.72 -10.69
CA PHE A 81 5.18 18.08 -11.03
C PHE A 81 6.08 17.84 -9.82
N ARG A 82 7.18 17.10 -10.01
CA ARG A 82 8.22 16.87 -9.00
C ARG A 82 9.58 17.04 -9.64
N MET A 83 10.43 17.87 -9.05
CA MET A 83 11.83 18.02 -9.48
C MET A 83 12.71 16.93 -8.84
N VAL A 84 13.75 16.52 -9.56
CA VAL A 84 14.80 15.63 -9.06
C VAL A 84 15.60 16.35 -7.99
N TYR A 85 15.83 15.66 -6.88
CA TYR A 85 16.76 16.09 -5.84
C TYR A 85 17.69 14.93 -5.52
N ASN A 86 19.00 15.14 -5.55
CA ASN A 86 20.01 14.10 -5.27
C ASN A 86 19.84 12.80 -6.09
N ASN A 87 19.57 12.91 -7.39
CA ASN A 87 19.30 11.77 -8.29
C ASN A 87 18.09 10.91 -7.89
N GLU A 88 17.23 11.40 -7.00
CA GLU A 88 15.99 10.72 -6.62
C GLU A 88 14.76 11.63 -6.76
N ILE A 89 13.63 11.02 -7.05
CA ILE A 89 12.31 11.61 -6.81
C ILE A 89 11.55 10.69 -5.89
N LYS A 90 11.09 11.23 -4.76
CA LYS A 90 10.15 10.55 -3.87
C LYS A 90 8.75 10.97 -4.24
N ILE A 91 7.89 10.00 -4.49
CA ILE A 91 6.47 10.24 -4.75
C ILE A 91 5.66 9.45 -3.73
N LYS A 92 4.75 10.12 -3.03
CA LYS A 92 3.85 9.46 -2.11
C LYS A 92 2.81 8.67 -2.90
N PHE A 93 2.38 7.53 -2.38
CA PHE A 93 1.34 6.75 -3.05
C PHE A 93 0.02 7.54 -3.21
N SER A 94 -0.30 8.39 -2.23
CA SER A 94 -1.48 9.27 -2.26
C SER A 94 -1.44 10.30 -3.38
N GLU A 95 -0.25 10.64 -3.90
CA GLU A 95 -0.12 11.60 -4.99
C GLU A 95 -0.39 10.96 -6.37
N ILE A 96 -0.50 9.63 -6.45
CA ILE A 96 -0.57 8.90 -7.73
C ILE A 96 -1.89 8.15 -7.87
N SER A 97 -2.57 7.86 -6.77
CA SER A 97 -3.89 7.23 -6.77
C SER A 97 -4.89 7.97 -7.66
N GLU A 98 -4.85 9.30 -7.68
CA GLU A 98 -5.69 10.17 -8.53
C GLU A 98 -5.46 10.00 -10.04
N PHE A 99 -4.34 9.38 -10.44
CA PHE A 99 -3.93 9.20 -11.83
C PHE A 99 -4.20 7.77 -12.35
N GLN A 100 -4.87 6.93 -11.56
CA GLN A 100 -5.30 5.61 -12.00
C GLN A 100 -6.37 5.77 -13.09
N ASN A 101 -6.06 5.27 -14.30
CA ASN A 101 -6.85 5.28 -15.54
C ASN A 101 -6.69 6.56 -16.39
N ASN A 102 -6.23 6.36 -17.64
CA ASN A 102 -6.13 7.40 -18.68
C ASN A 102 -5.17 8.56 -18.37
N ALA A 103 -4.07 8.28 -17.68
CA ALA A 103 -2.99 9.23 -17.49
C ALA A 103 -1.83 8.97 -18.47
N SER A 104 -1.12 10.03 -18.86
CA SER A 104 0.20 9.91 -19.49
C SER A 104 1.25 10.29 -18.48
N ILE A 105 2.25 9.43 -18.31
CA ILE A 105 3.34 9.67 -17.38
C ILE A 105 4.54 10.08 -18.22
N VAL A 106 4.97 11.32 -18.04
CA VAL A 106 6.13 11.86 -18.72
C VAL A 106 7.24 12.00 -17.70
N VAL A 107 8.31 11.22 -17.88
CA VAL A 107 9.52 11.31 -17.07
C VAL A 107 10.56 12.02 -17.93
N CYS A 108 11.02 13.19 -17.49
CA CYS A 108 12.04 13.96 -18.20
C CYS A 108 13.30 14.09 -17.34
N VAL A 109 14.46 13.87 -17.97
CA VAL A 109 15.79 14.02 -17.37
C VAL A 109 16.63 14.84 -18.34
N GLU A 110 17.13 15.98 -17.88
CA GLU A 110 17.90 16.93 -18.70
C GLU A 110 17.17 17.28 -20.01
N TYR A 111 17.55 16.63 -21.12
CA TYR A 111 17.03 16.84 -22.47
C TYR A 111 16.22 15.67 -23.03
N SER A 112 16.05 14.58 -22.27
CA SER A 112 15.36 13.37 -22.71
C SER A 112 14.07 13.15 -21.92
N CYS A 113 12.94 13.00 -22.63
CA CYS A 113 11.66 12.65 -22.04
C CYS A 113 11.21 11.28 -22.53
N GLU A 114 10.87 10.39 -21.60
CA GLU A 114 10.16 9.15 -21.90
C GLU A 114 8.68 9.33 -21.54
N MET A 115 7.80 9.12 -22.53
CA MET A 115 6.37 8.97 -22.30
C MET A 115 6.06 7.50 -22.08
N GLU A 116 5.50 7.18 -20.91
CA GLU A 116 4.97 5.86 -20.61
C GLU A 116 3.44 5.95 -20.47
N SER A 117 2.72 4.99 -21.07
CA SER A 117 1.28 4.89 -20.84
C SER A 117 1.02 4.57 -19.36
N SER A 118 -0.05 5.13 -18.78
CA SER A 118 -0.45 4.82 -17.39
C SER A 118 -0.45 3.33 -17.13
N ASP A 119 -0.99 2.55 -18.06
CA ASP A 119 -1.22 1.12 -17.86
C ASP A 119 0.10 0.35 -17.73
N ARG A 120 1.10 0.70 -18.55
CA ARG A 120 2.42 0.07 -18.48
C ARG A 120 3.15 0.48 -17.20
N PHE A 121 3.05 1.74 -16.80
CA PHE A 121 3.62 2.21 -15.55
C PHE A 121 2.98 1.53 -14.34
N PHE A 122 1.65 1.48 -14.25
CA PHE A 122 0.94 0.84 -13.14
C PHE A 122 1.16 -0.68 -13.12
N GLN A 123 1.36 -1.33 -14.27
CA GLN A 123 1.80 -2.73 -14.32
C GLN A 123 3.21 -2.92 -13.74
N LYS A 124 4.18 -2.06 -14.10
CA LYS A 124 5.52 -2.10 -13.52
C LYS A 124 5.48 -1.85 -12.00
N LEU A 125 4.70 -0.86 -11.57
CA LEU A 125 4.49 -0.54 -10.16
C LEU A 125 3.87 -1.73 -9.41
N ALA A 126 2.82 -2.33 -9.97
CA ALA A 126 2.21 -3.53 -9.39
C ALA A 126 3.24 -4.66 -9.27
N ASN A 127 3.99 -4.97 -10.33
CA ASN A 127 5.01 -6.02 -10.30
C ASN A 127 6.10 -5.75 -9.25
N MET A 128 6.50 -4.49 -9.05
CA MET A 128 7.44 -4.10 -8.02
C MET A 128 6.85 -4.31 -6.61
N LEU A 129 5.65 -3.81 -6.35
CA LEU A 129 4.99 -3.92 -5.04
C LEU A 129 4.71 -5.39 -4.67
N CYS A 130 4.41 -6.22 -5.65
CA CYS A 130 4.09 -7.63 -5.46
C CYS A 130 5.32 -8.53 -5.32
N LYS A 131 6.54 -7.99 -5.43
CA LYS A 131 7.78 -8.80 -5.41
C LYS A 131 7.99 -9.57 -4.12
N THR A 132 7.48 -9.06 -2.99
CA THR A 132 7.59 -9.68 -1.67
C THR A 132 6.35 -10.51 -1.28
N MET A 133 5.43 -10.73 -2.22
CA MET A 133 4.24 -11.53 -1.96
C MET A 133 4.61 -13.00 -1.77
N PRO A 134 4.09 -13.69 -0.73
CA PRO A 134 4.24 -15.13 -0.62
C PRO A 134 3.47 -15.84 -1.75
N LEU A 135 4.04 -16.92 -2.30
CA LEU A 135 3.36 -17.69 -3.36
C LEU A 135 2.07 -18.36 -2.86
N PHE A 136 2.09 -18.83 -1.61
CA PHE A 136 0.98 -19.49 -0.94
C PHE A 136 0.73 -18.91 0.46
N SER A 137 -0.53 -18.99 0.90
CA SER A 137 -0.92 -18.72 2.27
C SER A 137 -0.42 -19.84 3.20
N THR A 138 -0.44 -19.64 4.52
CA THR A 138 -0.14 -20.72 5.49
C THR A 138 -1.25 -21.78 5.57
N GLN A 139 -2.33 -21.59 4.80
CA GLN A 139 -3.43 -22.52 4.60
C GLN A 139 -3.36 -23.20 3.21
N GLY A 140 -2.30 -22.97 2.43
CA GLY A 140 -2.10 -23.56 1.10
C GLY A 140 -2.85 -22.86 -0.04
N ASN A 141 -3.47 -21.71 0.23
CA ASN A 141 -4.23 -20.94 -0.75
C ASN A 141 -3.30 -20.19 -1.71
N LYS A 142 -3.63 -20.16 -3.01
CA LYS A 142 -2.93 -19.30 -3.96
C LYS A 142 -3.12 -17.83 -3.59
N VAL A 143 -2.03 -17.08 -3.60
CA VAL A 143 -2.04 -15.65 -3.24
C VAL A 143 -2.06 -14.80 -4.50
N PHE A 144 -2.94 -13.80 -4.50
CA PHE A 144 -3.02 -12.76 -5.51
C PHE A 144 -2.61 -11.43 -4.91
N CYS A 145 -2.01 -10.57 -5.72
CA CYS A 145 -1.55 -9.28 -5.25
C CYS A 145 -2.58 -8.19 -5.53
N ALA A 146 -2.88 -7.35 -4.54
CA ALA A 146 -3.87 -6.28 -4.64
C ALA A 146 -3.55 -5.25 -5.76
N PRO A 147 -2.30 -4.77 -5.92
CA PRO A 147 -1.93 -3.91 -7.06
C PRO A 147 -2.19 -4.49 -8.45
N GLN A 148 -2.03 -5.80 -8.63
CA GLN A 148 -2.36 -6.47 -9.91
C GLN A 148 -3.86 -6.47 -10.20
N LYS A 149 -4.68 -6.14 -9.20
CA LYS A 149 -6.13 -5.98 -9.28
C LYS A 149 -6.56 -4.51 -9.20
N GLY A 150 -5.63 -3.56 -9.35
CA GLY A 150 -5.93 -2.13 -9.34
C GLY A 150 -6.18 -1.53 -7.95
N ILE A 151 -5.74 -2.22 -6.90
CA ILE A 151 -5.78 -1.73 -5.51
C ILE A 151 -4.35 -1.38 -5.10
N PHE A 152 -4.05 -0.10 -5.03
CA PHE A 152 -2.75 0.41 -4.64
C PHE A 152 -2.83 1.09 -3.27
N PRO A 153 -1.74 1.07 -2.49
CA PRO A 153 -1.65 1.90 -1.29
C PRO A 153 -1.83 3.38 -1.65
N GLY A 154 -2.14 4.23 -0.67
CA GLY A 154 -2.40 5.65 -0.84
C GLY A 154 -3.70 6.01 -1.57
N SER A 155 -4.51 5.03 -2.00
CA SER A 155 -5.78 5.31 -2.68
C SER A 155 -6.84 5.81 -1.70
N ASP A 156 -7.69 6.76 -2.12
CA ASP A 156 -8.65 7.47 -1.25
C ASP A 156 -9.66 6.58 -0.53
N ASN A 157 -10.32 5.67 -1.27
CA ASN A 157 -11.19 4.65 -0.68
C ASN A 157 -11.14 3.41 -1.55
N ILE A 158 -10.68 2.29 -0.98
CA ILE A 158 -10.57 1.02 -1.69
C ILE A 158 -11.70 0.04 -1.36
N ALA A 159 -12.60 0.37 -0.44
CA ALA A 159 -13.53 -0.58 0.14
C ALA A 159 -14.42 -1.25 -0.92
N ALA A 160 -14.99 -0.47 -1.83
CA ALA A 160 -15.82 -1.00 -2.91
C ALA A 160 -15.04 -1.84 -3.94
N LYS A 161 -13.74 -1.57 -4.13
CA LYS A 161 -12.87 -2.38 -5.01
C LYS A 161 -12.54 -3.71 -4.33
N VAL A 162 -12.21 -3.69 -3.04
CA VAL A 162 -11.94 -4.89 -2.24
C VAL A 162 -13.19 -5.77 -2.20
N GLN A 163 -14.36 -5.21 -1.85
CA GLN A 163 -15.61 -5.98 -1.78
C GLN A 163 -15.91 -6.66 -3.12
N ARG A 164 -15.83 -5.92 -4.24
CA ARG A 164 -16.03 -6.50 -5.58
C ARG A 164 -15.06 -7.64 -5.90
N LEU A 165 -13.79 -7.53 -5.50
CA LEU A 165 -12.82 -8.61 -5.70
C LEU A 165 -13.12 -9.84 -4.85
N LEU A 166 -13.58 -9.63 -3.62
CA LEU A 166 -13.98 -10.73 -2.74
C LEU A 166 -15.23 -11.42 -3.29
N ASP A 167 -16.24 -10.66 -3.71
CA ASP A 167 -17.49 -11.17 -4.28
C ASP A 167 -17.25 -11.91 -5.61
N ALA A 168 -16.29 -11.44 -6.43
CA ALA A 168 -15.97 -12.02 -7.73
C ALA A 168 -14.95 -13.16 -7.66
N ALA A 169 -14.19 -13.29 -6.57
CA ALA A 169 -13.26 -14.40 -6.41
C ALA A 169 -14.08 -15.69 -6.32
N PRO A 170 -13.88 -16.66 -7.23
CA PRO A 170 -14.58 -17.93 -7.12
C PRO A 170 -14.27 -18.53 -5.74
N LYS A 171 -15.18 -19.35 -5.17
CA LYS A 171 -15.03 -20.07 -3.88
C LYS A 171 -13.74 -20.90 -3.72
N THR A 172 -12.86 -20.86 -4.72
CA THR A 172 -11.48 -21.35 -4.83
C THR A 172 -10.49 -20.90 -3.73
N ARG A 173 -10.96 -20.36 -2.59
CA ARG A 173 -10.14 -20.08 -1.40
C ARG A 173 -8.89 -19.26 -1.74
N GLN A 174 -9.06 -18.09 -2.36
CA GLN A 174 -7.92 -17.25 -2.76
C GLN A 174 -7.52 -16.31 -1.63
N ALA A 175 -6.22 -16.14 -1.44
CA ALA A 175 -5.68 -15.15 -0.53
C ALA A 175 -5.36 -13.85 -1.29
N LEU A 176 -5.68 -12.70 -0.71
CA LEU A 176 -5.34 -11.39 -1.25
C LEU A 176 -4.21 -10.78 -0.42
N TYR A 177 -3.08 -10.53 -1.07
CA TYR A 177 -1.92 -9.88 -0.51
C TYR A 177 -1.95 -8.38 -0.76
N PHE A 178 -1.75 -7.62 0.31
CA PHE A 178 -1.62 -6.19 0.32
C PHE A 178 -0.16 -5.83 0.62
N PRO A 179 0.56 -5.24 -0.34
CA PRO A 179 1.92 -4.77 -0.10
C PRO A 179 1.95 -3.65 0.95
N PRO A 180 3.16 -3.24 1.38
CA PRO A 180 3.31 -2.14 2.31
C PRO A 180 2.59 -0.88 1.85
N GLY A 181 1.98 -0.20 2.80
CA GLY A 181 1.34 1.09 2.65
C GLY A 181 -0.04 1.18 3.28
N ARG A 182 -0.61 2.37 3.19
CA ARG A 182 -1.88 2.74 3.80
C ARG A 182 -3.02 2.58 2.79
N TYR A 183 -4.08 1.90 3.19
CA TYR A 183 -5.24 1.61 2.36
C TYR A 183 -6.48 2.11 3.07
N LYS A 184 -7.11 3.15 2.53
CA LYS A 184 -8.25 3.80 3.16
C LYS A 184 -9.56 3.05 2.91
N PHE A 185 -10.37 2.93 3.95
CA PHE A 185 -11.69 2.32 3.96
C PHE A 185 -12.70 3.27 4.57
N GLU A 186 -13.79 3.55 3.84
CA GLU A 186 -14.90 4.37 4.35
C GLU A 186 -16.15 3.54 4.69
N GLN A 187 -16.12 2.23 4.44
CA GLN A 187 -17.21 1.31 4.73
C GLN A 187 -16.69 -0.07 5.16
N SER A 188 -17.51 -0.78 5.93
CA SER A 188 -17.24 -2.15 6.37
C SER A 188 -17.13 -3.10 5.16
N ILE A 189 -16.32 -4.15 5.33
CA ILE A 189 -16.10 -5.19 4.32
C ILE A 189 -16.68 -6.50 4.82
N ARG A 190 -17.56 -7.10 4.02
CA ARG A 190 -18.12 -8.41 4.31
C ARG A 190 -17.22 -9.50 3.74
N LEU A 191 -16.83 -10.44 4.59
CA LEU A 191 -16.07 -11.63 4.20
C LEU A 191 -16.99 -12.84 4.02
N SER A 192 -16.93 -13.44 2.84
CA SER A 192 -17.44 -14.79 2.55
C SER A 192 -16.38 -15.89 2.80
N ASP A 193 -16.80 -17.15 2.67
CA ASP A 193 -15.94 -18.32 2.84
C ASP A 193 -14.67 -18.26 1.97
N GLY A 194 -13.53 -18.64 2.56
CA GLY A 194 -12.27 -18.83 1.83
C GLY A 194 -11.44 -17.57 1.55
N HIS A 195 -11.85 -16.38 2.01
CA HIS A 195 -11.05 -15.17 1.81
C HIS A 195 -9.99 -15.01 2.90
N SER A 196 -8.73 -15.10 2.49
CA SER A 196 -7.59 -14.76 3.33
C SER A 196 -7.05 -13.37 2.97
N LEU A 197 -6.67 -12.56 3.95
CA LEU A 197 -6.06 -11.26 3.75
C LEU A 197 -4.66 -11.26 4.38
N ILE A 198 -3.67 -10.89 3.58
CA ILE A 198 -2.26 -11.00 3.95
C ILE A 198 -1.60 -9.63 3.75
N GLY A 199 -1.04 -9.05 4.79
CA GLY A 199 -0.17 -7.87 4.69
C GLY A 199 1.31 -8.24 4.58
N ASN A 200 2.15 -7.22 4.45
CA ASN A 200 3.61 -7.40 4.43
C ASN A 200 4.13 -7.78 5.83
N GLU A 201 5.00 -8.78 5.88
CA GLU A 201 5.53 -9.28 7.16
C GLU A 201 6.61 -8.39 7.79
N ASN A 202 7.29 -7.55 7.00
CA ASN A 202 8.44 -6.76 7.45
C ASN A 202 8.14 -5.24 7.53
N MET A 203 7.15 -4.78 6.77
CA MET A 203 6.73 -3.37 6.71
C MET A 203 5.23 -3.23 7.03
N LEU A 204 4.77 -2.00 7.23
CA LEU A 204 3.37 -1.74 7.54
C LEU A 204 2.47 -1.87 6.31
N THR A 205 1.48 -2.77 6.40
CA THR A 205 0.26 -2.75 5.60
C THR A 205 -0.86 -2.25 6.52
N ILE A 206 -1.39 -1.05 6.28
CA ILE A 206 -2.37 -0.40 7.15
C ILE A 206 -3.72 -0.37 6.46
N PHE A 207 -4.71 -1.02 7.05
CA PHE A 207 -6.11 -0.85 6.71
C PHE A 207 -6.66 0.27 7.59
N ASP A 208 -6.92 1.39 6.94
CA ASP A 208 -7.11 2.68 7.58
C ASP A 208 -8.57 3.13 7.47
N ALA A 209 -9.23 3.22 8.62
CA ALA A 209 -10.55 3.81 8.78
C ALA A 209 -10.53 4.98 9.77
N SER A 210 -9.39 5.66 9.94
CA SER A 210 -9.21 6.78 10.89
C SER A 210 -10.26 7.88 10.68
N ASP A 211 -10.60 8.14 9.42
CA ASP A 211 -11.52 9.19 8.99
C ASP A 211 -13.00 8.84 9.27
N SER A 212 -13.31 7.55 9.52
CA SER A 212 -14.67 7.14 9.86
C SER A 212 -15.04 7.51 11.30
N TYR A 213 -16.26 8.00 11.49
CA TYR A 213 -16.77 8.36 12.83
C TYR A 213 -16.90 7.14 13.74
N THR A 214 -17.27 6.00 13.18
CA THR A 214 -17.39 4.73 13.89
C THR A 214 -16.29 3.76 13.46
N THR A 215 -16.07 2.71 14.24
CA THR A 215 -15.17 1.62 13.84
C THR A 215 -15.81 0.80 12.75
N LEU A 216 -15.09 0.62 11.64
CA LEU A 216 -15.53 -0.26 10.56
C LEU A 216 -15.27 -1.73 10.90
N SER A 217 -16.12 -2.60 10.36
CA SER A 217 -15.97 -4.05 10.52
C SER A 217 -15.42 -4.65 9.24
N LEU A 218 -14.47 -5.57 9.39
CA LEU A 218 -14.03 -6.48 8.35
C LEU A 218 -14.38 -7.89 8.81
N GLY A 219 -15.25 -8.58 8.08
CA GLY A 219 -15.65 -9.92 8.50
C GLY A 219 -17.08 -10.31 8.19
N ASN A 220 -17.58 -11.26 8.95
CA ASN A 220 -18.93 -11.78 8.85
C ASN A 220 -19.56 -11.85 10.22
N GLN A 221 -20.64 -11.09 10.38
CA GLN A 221 -21.37 -10.97 11.64
C GLN A 221 -22.55 -11.94 11.74
N TYR A 222 -22.81 -12.74 10.70
CA TYR A 222 -23.94 -13.67 10.66
C TYR A 222 -23.49 -15.09 11.04
N TYR A 223 -24.15 -15.65 12.06
CA TYR A 223 -23.81 -16.96 12.63
C TYR A 223 -23.98 -18.14 11.64
N ASP A 224 -24.91 -18.02 10.69
CA ASP A 224 -25.22 -19.10 9.75
C ASP A 224 -24.22 -19.21 8.59
N ASN A 225 -23.36 -18.20 8.41
CA ASN A 225 -22.35 -18.23 7.36
C ASN A 225 -21.17 -19.10 7.79
N ILE A 226 -20.66 -19.91 6.87
CA ILE A 226 -19.48 -20.74 7.13
C ILE A 226 -18.23 -20.05 6.58
N ILE A 227 -17.16 -19.95 7.38
CA ILE A 227 -15.84 -19.44 6.96
C ILE A 227 -14.79 -20.48 7.32
N ASN A 228 -14.08 -21.02 6.33
CA ASN A 228 -13.11 -22.07 6.53
C ASN A 228 -11.76 -21.77 5.88
N ASN A 229 -10.69 -22.26 6.50
CA ASN A 229 -9.32 -22.27 5.96
C ASN A 229 -8.85 -20.87 5.51
N THR A 230 -9.14 -19.86 6.31
CA THR A 230 -8.71 -18.48 6.05
C THR A 230 -7.57 -18.07 6.97
N GLU A 231 -6.78 -17.12 6.48
CA GLU A 231 -5.81 -16.42 7.30
C GLU A 231 -5.97 -14.90 7.20
N TYR A 232 -5.84 -14.24 8.33
CA TYR A 232 -5.75 -12.78 8.45
C TYR A 232 -4.42 -12.49 9.11
N ARG A 233 -3.45 -11.98 8.36
CA ARG A 233 -2.11 -11.81 8.91
C ARG A 233 -1.39 -10.56 8.47
N ASN A 234 -0.52 -10.09 9.35
CA ASN A 234 0.40 -8.98 9.11
C ASN A 234 -0.26 -7.68 8.64
N ILE A 235 -1.47 -7.40 9.13
CA ILE A 235 -2.21 -6.17 8.82
C ILE A 235 -2.28 -5.29 10.07
N VAL A 236 -2.15 -3.98 9.91
CA VAL A 236 -2.52 -3.01 10.92
C VAL A 236 -3.96 -2.59 10.65
N PHE A 237 -4.84 -2.78 11.62
CA PHE A 237 -6.24 -2.37 11.58
C PHE A 237 -6.38 -1.06 12.37
N GLU A 238 -6.42 0.07 11.67
CA GLU A 238 -6.58 1.40 12.27
C GLU A 238 -8.05 1.82 12.23
N ASN A 239 -8.65 1.97 13.41
CA ASN A 239 -10.10 2.16 13.61
C ASN A 239 -10.96 1.11 12.86
N MET A 240 -10.43 -0.11 12.77
CA MET A 240 -11.14 -1.26 12.20
C MET A 240 -11.18 -2.42 13.20
N SER A 241 -12.17 -3.30 13.00
CA SER A 241 -12.35 -4.52 13.78
C SER A 241 -12.46 -5.74 12.86
N LEU A 242 -12.03 -6.90 13.35
CA LEU A 242 -12.14 -8.18 12.67
C LEU A 242 -13.24 -9.01 13.33
N ASP A 243 -14.37 -9.19 12.65
CA ASP A 243 -15.53 -9.90 13.20
C ASP A 243 -15.78 -11.23 12.45
N LEU A 244 -15.60 -12.38 13.10
CA LEU A 244 -15.73 -13.71 12.51
C LEU A 244 -16.71 -14.54 13.35
N LEU A 245 -18.00 -14.27 13.19
CA LEU A 245 -19.07 -14.85 14.01
C LEU A 245 -19.75 -16.10 13.42
N GLY A 246 -19.49 -16.38 12.16
CA GLY A 246 -20.02 -17.55 11.46
C GLY A 246 -19.46 -18.88 11.97
N GLY A 247 -20.03 -20.01 11.52
CA GLY A 247 -19.42 -21.33 11.72
C GLY A 247 -18.04 -21.38 11.07
N THR A 248 -17.00 -21.65 11.84
CA THR A 248 -15.62 -21.53 11.37
C THR A 248 -14.76 -22.77 11.60
N SER A 249 -13.80 -22.98 10.70
CA SER A 249 -12.81 -24.04 10.84
C SER A 249 -11.45 -23.61 10.28
N ASN A 250 -10.39 -23.92 11.02
CA ASN A 250 -9.00 -23.68 10.63
C ASN A 250 -8.71 -22.20 10.31
N ILE A 251 -9.14 -21.28 11.18
CA ILE A 251 -8.87 -19.85 11.01
C ILE A 251 -7.57 -19.47 11.71
N LYS A 252 -6.70 -18.77 10.99
CA LYS A 252 -5.44 -18.23 11.54
C LYS A 252 -5.47 -16.70 11.55
N ILE A 253 -5.26 -16.10 12.72
CA ILE A 253 -5.16 -14.66 12.90
C ILE A 253 -3.78 -14.40 13.49
N ALA A 254 -2.84 -13.87 12.69
CA ALA A 254 -1.44 -13.82 13.10
C ALA A 254 -0.71 -12.51 12.78
N GLY A 255 0.03 -11.98 13.74
CA GLY A 255 0.90 -10.82 13.47
C GLY A 255 0.15 -9.52 13.17
N ASN A 256 -1.13 -9.42 13.49
CA ASN A 256 -1.90 -8.20 13.23
C ASN A 256 -1.73 -7.19 14.37
N ILE A 257 -1.93 -5.91 14.07
CA ILE A 257 -1.92 -4.83 15.07
C ILE A 257 -3.27 -4.14 14.99
N PHE A 258 -4.01 -4.07 16.10
CA PHE A 258 -5.28 -3.35 16.18
C PHE A 258 -5.07 -2.06 16.96
N VAL A 259 -5.44 -0.92 16.39
CA VAL A 259 -5.15 0.40 16.97
C VAL A 259 -6.30 1.37 16.71
N ASN A 260 -6.48 2.33 17.60
CA ASN A 260 -7.44 3.45 17.46
C ASN A 260 -8.89 3.01 17.17
N THR A 261 -9.31 1.84 17.68
CA THR A 261 -10.68 1.35 17.58
C THR A 261 -11.62 2.20 18.44
N LYS A 262 -12.42 3.06 17.82
CA LYS A 262 -13.37 3.98 18.47
C LYS A 262 -14.58 3.29 19.13
N LYS A 263 -14.93 2.06 18.73
CA LYS A 263 -16.04 1.31 19.31
C LYS A 263 -15.64 0.63 20.62
N THR A 264 -16.57 0.54 21.59
CA THR A 264 -16.35 -0.16 22.87
C THR A 264 -16.37 -1.68 22.72
N GLN A 265 -17.01 -2.18 21.66
CA GLN A 265 -17.04 -3.60 21.29
C GLN A 265 -15.65 -4.13 20.90
N PRO A 266 -15.47 -5.47 20.85
CA PRO A 266 -14.17 -6.10 20.58
C PRO A 266 -13.47 -5.60 19.31
N GLN A 267 -12.14 -5.45 19.34
CA GLN A 267 -11.31 -5.24 18.14
C GLN A 267 -11.23 -6.52 17.31
N LEU A 268 -11.17 -7.67 18.00
CA LEU A 268 -11.27 -9.00 17.41
C LEU A 268 -12.47 -9.75 18.02
N HIS A 269 -13.41 -10.15 17.19
CA HIS A 269 -14.54 -10.97 17.60
C HIS A 269 -14.49 -12.30 16.86
N ILE A 270 -14.38 -13.41 17.58
CA ILE A 270 -14.35 -14.76 17.00
C ILE A 270 -15.44 -15.64 17.60
N GLY A 271 -16.15 -16.38 16.77
CA GLY A 271 -17.23 -17.25 17.18
C GLY A 271 -17.18 -18.60 16.49
N HIS A 272 -17.64 -19.62 17.20
CA HIS A 272 -18.12 -20.88 16.61
C HIS A 272 -17.08 -21.63 15.78
N GLY A 273 -16.00 -22.14 16.37
CA GLY A 273 -15.09 -22.99 15.58
C GLY A 273 -13.71 -23.23 16.15
N LYS A 274 -12.76 -23.48 15.22
CA LYS A 274 -11.33 -23.69 15.52
C LYS A 274 -10.52 -22.46 15.09
N PHE A 275 -9.90 -21.81 16.06
CA PHE A 275 -9.10 -20.60 15.85
C PHE A 275 -7.69 -20.71 16.43
N GLU A 276 -6.74 -20.13 15.70
CA GLU A 276 -5.40 -19.83 16.20
C GLU A 276 -5.14 -18.32 16.09
N VAL A 277 -4.96 -17.66 17.23
CA VAL A 277 -4.70 -16.22 17.34
C VAL A 277 -3.32 -16.03 17.95
N THR A 278 -2.34 -15.61 17.15
CA THR A 278 -0.93 -15.56 17.58
C THR A 278 -0.18 -14.29 17.19
N ASN A 279 0.74 -13.83 18.03
CA ASN A 279 1.60 -12.68 17.72
C ASN A 279 0.83 -11.40 17.35
N ASN A 280 -0.43 -11.25 17.78
CA ASN A 280 -1.21 -10.04 17.51
C ASN A 280 -1.00 -9.01 18.64
N VAL A 281 -1.14 -7.75 18.29
CA VAL A 281 -0.99 -6.60 19.20
C VAL A 281 -2.33 -5.88 19.26
N PHE A 282 -2.82 -5.61 20.46
CA PHE A 282 -4.06 -4.90 20.71
C PHE A 282 -3.77 -3.62 21.48
N LEU A 283 -3.98 -2.49 20.83
CA LEU A 283 -3.67 -1.17 21.35
C LEU A 283 -4.96 -0.36 21.47
N ARG A 284 -5.29 0.05 22.69
CA ARG A 284 -6.40 0.96 22.97
C ARG A 284 -5.88 2.15 23.76
N SER A 285 -6.41 3.33 23.44
CA SER A 285 -6.17 4.54 24.21
C SER A 285 -7.20 4.68 25.32
N ASP A 286 -6.86 5.44 26.35
CA ASP A 286 -7.79 5.81 27.42
C ASP A 286 -9.04 6.53 26.90
N THR A 287 -8.90 7.23 25.77
CA THR A 287 -10.01 7.92 25.08
C THR A 287 -10.91 6.98 24.27
N ASN A 288 -10.49 5.74 24.00
CA ASN A 288 -11.27 4.75 23.26
C ASN A 288 -11.24 3.37 23.97
N PRO A 289 -11.75 3.28 25.22
CA PRO A 289 -11.70 2.06 26.00
C PRO A 289 -12.61 0.98 25.40
N GLY A 290 -12.34 -0.29 25.73
CA GLY A 290 -13.21 -1.40 25.35
C GLY A 290 -12.48 -2.73 25.33
N VAL A 291 -13.06 -3.70 24.61
CA VAL A 291 -12.58 -5.08 24.61
C VAL A 291 -11.56 -5.32 23.50
N ASN A 292 -10.45 -5.98 23.79
CA ASN A 292 -9.45 -6.30 22.76
C ASN A 292 -9.89 -7.48 21.90
N ALA A 293 -10.17 -8.62 22.54
CA ALA A 293 -10.67 -9.81 21.86
C ALA A 293 -11.83 -10.43 22.63
N HIS A 294 -12.83 -10.93 21.91
CA HIS A 294 -13.94 -11.71 22.45
C HIS A 294 -14.11 -13.01 21.66
N SER A 295 -14.39 -14.09 22.39
CA SER A 295 -14.53 -15.44 21.85
C SER A 295 -15.81 -16.08 22.39
N TYR A 296 -16.57 -16.77 21.55
CA TYR A 296 -17.75 -17.53 21.98
C TYR A 296 -17.92 -18.86 21.24
N LYS A 297 -18.35 -19.92 21.96
CA LYS A 297 -18.65 -21.26 21.42
C LYS A 297 -17.54 -21.86 20.53
N ASN A 298 -16.29 -21.68 20.90
CA ASN A 298 -15.17 -22.25 20.17
C ASN A 298 -14.96 -23.73 20.54
N SER A 299 -14.83 -24.59 19.54
CA SER A 299 -14.46 -26.00 19.74
C SER A 299 -12.95 -26.17 19.96
N TYR A 300 -12.15 -25.20 19.50
CA TYR A 300 -10.73 -25.08 19.81
C TYR A 300 -10.29 -23.63 19.68
N LEU A 301 -9.61 -23.10 20.70
CA LEU A 301 -9.03 -21.77 20.65
C LEU A 301 -7.59 -21.81 21.17
N ARG A 302 -6.65 -21.45 20.31
CA ARG A 302 -5.25 -21.25 20.68
C ARG A 302 -4.91 -19.77 20.67
N LEU A 303 -4.65 -19.20 21.85
CA LEU A 303 -4.10 -17.86 22.02
C LEU A 303 -2.63 -17.98 22.43
N ARG A 304 -1.69 -17.42 21.65
CA ARG A 304 -0.26 -17.48 21.99
C ARG A 304 0.48 -16.21 21.60
N ASN A 305 1.33 -15.71 22.49
CA ASN A 305 2.22 -14.58 22.23
C ASN A 305 1.46 -13.35 21.70
N ASN A 306 0.26 -13.06 22.20
CA ASN A 306 -0.41 -11.80 21.87
C ASN A 306 -0.01 -10.74 22.91
N TYR A 307 -0.04 -9.47 22.53
CA TYR A 307 0.23 -8.34 23.41
C TYR A 307 -1.00 -7.43 23.51
N SER A 308 -1.25 -6.91 24.70
CA SER A 308 -2.34 -5.98 25.00
C SER A 308 -1.75 -4.89 25.88
N GLY A 309 -1.73 -3.65 25.39
CA GLY A 309 -1.10 -2.54 26.10
C GLY A 309 -1.20 -1.24 25.30
N ASP A 310 -0.25 -0.35 25.54
CA ASP A 310 -0.15 0.93 24.85
C ASP A 310 0.92 0.91 23.74
N LEU A 311 0.97 1.98 22.94
CA LEU A 311 1.94 2.13 21.84
C LEU A 311 3.38 2.25 22.34
N TYR A 312 3.60 2.79 23.55
CA TYR A 312 4.91 3.09 24.10
C TYR A 312 5.54 1.90 24.83
N GLY A 313 4.75 0.90 25.21
CA GLY A 313 5.14 -0.35 25.85
C GLY A 313 5.89 -1.35 24.96
N SER A 314 6.51 -0.90 23.86
CA SER A 314 7.26 -1.75 22.93
C SER A 314 8.25 -2.71 23.59
N ARG A 315 8.92 -2.29 24.68
CA ARG A 315 9.84 -3.12 25.48
C ARG A 315 9.14 -4.26 26.22
N GLU A 316 7.89 -4.06 26.64
CA GLU A 316 7.09 -5.10 27.29
C GLU A 316 6.59 -6.15 26.29
N ALA A 317 6.62 -5.79 25.01
CA ALA A 317 6.26 -6.66 23.90
C ALA A 317 7.46 -7.43 23.30
N ASP A 318 8.66 -7.36 23.88
CA ASP A 318 9.89 -7.97 23.31
C ASP A 318 9.82 -9.49 23.09
N TYR A 319 8.88 -10.19 23.74
CA TYR A 319 8.60 -11.61 23.52
C TYR A 319 7.84 -11.89 22.20
N LEU A 320 7.29 -10.85 21.57
CA LEU A 320 6.72 -10.96 20.23
C LEU A 320 7.84 -11.22 19.22
N GLY A 321 7.52 -11.92 18.13
CA GLY A 321 8.52 -12.17 17.08
C GLY A 321 9.10 -10.86 16.53
N HIS A 322 10.40 -10.86 16.21
CA HIS A 322 11.15 -9.69 15.72
C HIS A 322 10.44 -8.89 14.61
N LYS A 323 9.71 -9.58 13.72
CA LYS A 323 8.91 -8.96 12.65
C LYS A 323 7.75 -8.11 13.19
N THR A 324 7.03 -8.61 14.19
CA THR A 324 5.94 -7.88 14.85
C THR A 324 6.47 -6.65 15.56
N ILE A 325 7.60 -6.77 16.28
CA ILE A 325 8.25 -5.65 16.97
C ILE A 325 8.76 -4.61 15.97
N GLY A 326 9.41 -5.04 14.89
CA GLY A 326 9.87 -4.14 13.84
C GLY A 326 8.72 -3.32 13.22
N ARG A 327 7.53 -3.92 13.08
CA ARG A 327 6.32 -3.23 12.62
C ARG A 327 5.72 -2.31 13.69
N LEU A 328 5.71 -2.71 14.96
CA LEU A 328 5.27 -1.84 16.05
C LEU A 328 6.15 -0.59 16.17
N ASN A 329 7.47 -0.75 16.07
CA ASN A 329 8.43 0.37 16.08
C ASN A 329 8.25 1.30 14.87
N GLN A 330 7.94 0.75 13.69
CA GLN A 330 7.57 1.56 12.53
C GLN A 330 6.29 2.36 12.80
N LEU A 331 5.27 1.74 13.40
CA LEU A 331 4.00 2.41 13.70
C LEU A 331 4.20 3.59 14.67
N ASN A 332 5.09 3.44 15.65
CA ASN A 332 5.44 4.51 16.61
C ASN A 332 6.24 5.67 16.01
N ALA A 333 6.79 5.51 14.79
CA ALA A 333 7.57 6.53 14.12
C ALA A 333 6.72 7.46 13.23
N PHE A 334 5.41 7.18 13.08
CA PHE A 334 4.44 8.00 12.36
C PHE A 334 3.78 9.03 13.28
#